data_AF-A0A8J8C055-F1
#
_entry.id   AF-A0A8J8C055-F1
#
_cell.length_a   1.000
_cell.length_b   1.000
_cell.length_c   1.000
_cell.angle_alpha   90.00
_cell.angle_beta   90.00
_cell.angle_gamma   90.00
#
_symmetry.space_group_name_H-M   'P 1'
#
loop_
_entity.id
_entity.type
_entity.pdbx_description
1 polymer ?
#
loop_
_entity_poly.entity_id
_entity_poly.type
_entity_poly.pdbx_seq_one_letter_code
_entity_poly.pdbx_strand_id
1 'polypeptide(L)'
;MEELKEEHLECIKGEYMDTDEDEDEKQWERSKIVFDHFHEYLRNKGLKEKTADERTDLAAFFVMNYVFAYEDRIESISEVSGDIIRKFLGNWYIRKFLTPNMAEIKSFLRAILDFFIFLEKKDFVTEADV
;
A
#
# COMPACT_ATOMS: atom_id res chain seq x y z
N MET A 1 1.04 -17.90 9.01
CA MET A 1 1.09 -16.82 8.00
C MET A 1 1.74 -17.42 6.77
N GLU A 2 1.17 -17.18 5.59
CA GLU A 2 1.77 -17.61 4.32
C GLU A 2 3.12 -16.92 4.10
N GLU A 3 4.02 -17.49 3.31
CA GLU A 3 5.32 -16.88 3.02
C GLU A 3 5.14 -15.66 2.10
N LEU A 4 5.79 -14.53 2.43
CA LEU A 4 5.73 -13.32 1.61
C LEU A 4 6.67 -13.45 0.40
N LYS A 5 6.15 -13.20 -0.80
CA LYS A 5 6.86 -13.32 -2.08
C LYS A 5 6.59 -12.10 -2.96
N GLU A 6 7.44 -11.90 -3.98
CA GLU A 6 7.32 -10.80 -4.95
C GLU A 6 5.95 -10.77 -5.61
N GLU A 7 5.38 -11.94 -5.93
CA GLU A 7 4.06 -12.05 -6.54
C GLU A 7 2.98 -11.35 -5.69
N HIS A 8 3.10 -11.29 -4.36
CA HIS A 8 2.09 -10.61 -3.53
C HIS A 8 2.12 -9.08 -3.65
N LEU A 9 3.18 -8.51 -4.21
CA LEU A 9 3.33 -7.06 -4.44
C LEU A 9 2.80 -6.63 -5.81
N GLU A 10 2.47 -7.57 -6.68
CA GLU A 10 2.09 -7.28 -8.07
C GLU A 10 0.59 -6.96 -8.22
N CYS A 11 0.31 -6.06 -9.15
CA CYS A 11 -1.03 -5.79 -9.63
C CYS A 11 -1.45 -6.90 -10.60
N ILE A 12 -2.60 -7.51 -10.36
CA ILE A 12 -3.33 -8.32 -11.32
C ILE A 12 -3.94 -7.34 -12.32
N LYS A 13 -3.44 -7.34 -13.57
CA LYS A 13 -4.09 -6.64 -14.68
C LYS A 13 -4.88 -7.67 -15.47
N GLY A 14 -6.21 -7.56 -15.49
CA GLY A 14 -7.05 -8.37 -16.36
C GLY A 14 -6.77 -8.06 -17.83
N GLU A 15 -6.24 -9.03 -18.59
CA GLU A 15 -6.12 -8.86 -20.05
C GLU A 15 -7.50 -8.95 -20.75
N TYR A 16 -8.52 -9.53 -20.10
CA TYR A 16 -9.84 -9.69 -20.71
C TYR A 16 -10.98 -9.66 -19.67
N MET A 17 -11.89 -8.73 -19.95
CA MET A 17 -13.20 -8.43 -19.35
C MET A 17 -13.99 -9.66 -18.87
N ASP A 18 -14.20 -9.77 -17.54
CA ASP A 18 -15.36 -10.38 -16.88
C ASP A 18 -15.47 -9.80 -15.45
N THR A 19 -16.36 -8.80 -15.29
CA THR A 19 -16.79 -8.11 -14.05
C THR A 19 -15.71 -7.65 -13.04
N ASP A 20 -15.46 -6.34 -12.99
CA ASP A 20 -14.52 -5.62 -12.11
C ASP A 20 -14.49 -6.08 -10.62
N GLU A 21 -15.63 -6.55 -10.07
CA GLU A 21 -15.72 -7.02 -8.66
C GLU A 21 -14.87 -8.28 -8.38
N ASP A 22 -14.77 -9.20 -9.34
CA ASP A 22 -14.03 -10.46 -9.16
C ASP A 22 -12.50 -10.25 -9.25
N GLU A 23 -12.05 -9.17 -9.89
CA GLU A 23 -10.63 -8.79 -9.98
C GLU A 23 -10.17 -8.06 -8.72
N ASP A 24 -10.98 -7.15 -8.19
CA ASP A 24 -10.70 -6.43 -6.94
C ASP A 24 -10.58 -7.40 -5.75
N GLU A 25 -11.45 -8.41 -5.68
CA GLU A 25 -11.39 -9.43 -4.63
C GLU A 25 -10.11 -10.28 -4.75
N LYS A 26 -9.75 -10.72 -5.96
CA LYS A 26 -8.49 -11.46 -6.20
C LYS A 26 -7.26 -10.61 -5.87
N GLN A 27 -7.27 -9.34 -6.25
CA GLN A 27 -6.18 -8.42 -5.94
C GLN A 27 -6.04 -8.25 -4.43
N TRP A 28 -7.17 -8.13 -3.73
CA TRP A 28 -7.19 -8.03 -2.28
C TRP A 28 -6.64 -9.30 -1.62
N GLU A 29 -7.11 -10.49 -2.01
CA GLU A 29 -6.63 -11.75 -1.45
C GLU A 29 -5.11 -11.92 -1.63
N ARG A 30 -4.59 -11.57 -2.82
CA ARG A 30 -3.16 -11.60 -3.12
C ARG A 30 -2.37 -10.60 -2.27
N SER A 31 -2.82 -9.34 -2.21
CA SER A 31 -2.11 -8.26 -1.53
C SER A 31 -2.22 -8.33 -0.01
N LYS A 32 -3.29 -8.95 0.50
CA LYS A 32 -3.54 -9.08 1.94
C LYS A 32 -2.37 -9.75 2.66
N ILE A 33 -1.69 -10.70 2.02
CA ILE A 33 -0.50 -11.35 2.59
C ILE A 33 0.58 -10.30 2.91
N VAL A 34 0.79 -9.30 2.05
CA VAL A 34 1.73 -8.21 2.31
C VAL A 34 1.31 -7.41 3.54
N PHE A 35 0.02 -7.10 3.67
CA PHE A 35 -0.51 -6.31 4.78
C PHE A 35 -0.51 -7.08 6.11
N ASP A 36 -0.77 -8.38 6.09
CA ASP A 36 -0.68 -9.24 7.28
C ASP A 36 0.76 -9.31 7.82
N HIS A 37 1.76 -9.45 6.93
CA HIS A 37 3.18 -9.40 7.31
C HIS A 37 3.59 -8.02 7.80
N PHE A 38 3.09 -6.95 7.18
CA PHE A 38 3.36 -5.59 7.62
C PHE A 38 2.77 -5.34 9.00
N HIS A 39 1.55 -5.78 9.27
CA HIS A 39 0.91 -5.69 10.57
C HIS A 39 1.74 -6.40 11.65
N GLU A 40 2.15 -7.64 11.40
CA GLU A 40 3.02 -8.39 12.32
C GLU A 40 4.36 -7.68 12.54
N TYR A 41 4.97 -7.13 11.50
CA TYR A 41 6.19 -6.32 11.62
C TYR A 41 5.98 -5.12 12.56
N LEU A 42 4.87 -4.39 12.45
CA LEU A 42 4.54 -3.27 13.32
C LEU A 42 4.36 -3.71 14.78
N ARG A 43 3.70 -4.85 15.00
CA ARG A 43 3.52 -5.43 16.35
C ARG A 43 4.85 -5.85 16.97
N ASN A 44 5.72 -6.49 16.19
CA ASN A 44 7.06 -6.88 16.62
C ASN A 44 7.98 -5.66 16.88
N LYS A 45 7.75 -4.53 16.22
CA LYS A 45 8.38 -3.22 16.51
C LYS A 45 7.87 -2.59 17.82
N GLY A 46 6.86 -3.19 18.47
CA GLY A 46 6.34 -2.76 19.77
C GLY A 46 5.16 -1.79 19.69
N LEU A 47 4.53 -1.63 18.51
CA LEU A 47 3.32 -0.81 18.41
C LEU A 47 2.13 -1.51 19.08
N LYS A 48 1.22 -0.70 19.64
CA LYS A 48 -0.08 -1.17 20.13
C LYS A 48 -0.92 -1.68 18.96
N GLU A 49 -1.74 -2.71 19.20
CA GLU A 49 -2.65 -3.32 18.22
C GLU A 49 -3.38 -2.26 17.38
N LYS A 50 -4.15 -1.38 18.05
CA LYS A 50 -4.90 -0.31 17.39
C LYS A 50 -4.05 0.57 16.45
N THR A 51 -2.81 0.87 16.82
CA THR A 51 -1.93 1.71 15.98
C THR A 51 -1.32 0.91 14.83
N ALA A 52 -1.10 -0.39 15.01
CA ALA A 52 -0.67 -1.29 13.95
C ALA A 52 -1.80 -1.48 12.94
N ASP A 53 -3.04 -1.70 13.40
CA ASP A 53 -4.25 -1.76 12.57
C ASP A 53 -4.38 -0.49 11.73
N GLU A 54 -4.43 0.68 12.38
CA GLU A 54 -4.58 1.98 11.71
C GLU A 54 -3.51 2.23 10.64
N ARG A 55 -2.24 1.85 10.90
CA ARG A 55 -1.17 2.02 9.90
C ARG A 55 -1.27 1.01 8.76
N THR A 56 -1.69 -0.21 9.06
CA THR A 56 -1.89 -1.25 8.05
C THR A 56 -3.02 -0.87 7.12
N ASP A 57 -4.14 -0.41 7.66
CA ASP A 57 -5.29 0.07 6.89
C ASP A 57 -4.93 1.25 5.98
N LEU A 58 -4.14 2.22 6.48
CA LEU A 58 -3.69 3.36 5.68
C LEU A 58 -2.73 2.93 4.54
N ALA A 59 -1.84 1.99 4.80
CA ALA A 59 -0.94 1.45 3.78
C ALA A 59 -1.73 0.64 2.72
N ALA A 60 -2.65 -0.21 3.15
CA ALA A 60 -3.53 -0.97 2.28
C ALA A 60 -4.42 -0.05 1.44
N PHE A 61 -4.96 1.01 2.03
CA PHE A 61 -5.72 2.02 1.31
C PHE A 61 -4.88 2.68 0.22
N PHE A 62 -3.66 3.13 0.55
CA PHE A 62 -2.76 3.74 -0.43
C PHE A 62 -2.46 2.79 -1.61
N VAL A 63 -2.11 1.54 -1.32
CA VAL A 63 -1.77 0.56 -2.37
C VAL A 63 -3.00 0.23 -3.22
N MET A 64 -4.08 -0.23 -2.59
CA MET A 64 -5.23 -0.78 -3.31
C MET A 64 -6.06 0.33 -3.98
N ASN A 65 -6.29 1.45 -3.30
CA ASN A 65 -7.23 2.48 -3.78
C ASN A 65 -6.55 3.59 -4.58
N TYR A 66 -5.21 3.67 -4.56
CA TYR A 66 -4.49 4.67 -5.33
C TYR A 66 -3.48 4.04 -6.29
N VAL A 67 -2.51 3.26 -5.80
CA VAL A 67 -1.45 2.71 -6.67
C VAL A 67 -2.04 1.80 -7.75
N PHE A 68 -2.73 0.73 -7.36
CA PHE A 68 -3.29 -0.21 -8.33
C PHE A 68 -4.49 0.34 -9.11
N ALA A 69 -5.25 1.26 -8.53
CA ALA A 69 -6.48 1.78 -9.14
C ALA A 69 -6.27 3.02 -10.05
N TYR A 70 -5.17 3.78 -9.91
CA TYR A 70 -4.97 5.05 -10.64
C TYR A 70 -3.60 5.18 -11.32
N GLU A 71 -2.59 4.40 -10.96
CA GLU A 71 -1.27 4.48 -11.59
C GLU A 71 -1.09 3.35 -12.61
N ASP A 72 -1.64 3.53 -13.82
CA ASP A 72 -1.68 2.52 -14.90
C ASP A 72 -0.33 1.88 -15.27
N ARG A 73 0.77 2.59 -15.01
CA ARG A 73 2.13 2.17 -15.34
C ARG A 73 2.80 1.34 -14.25
N ILE A 74 2.20 1.29 -13.06
CA ILE A 74 2.76 0.56 -11.93
C ILE A 74 2.23 -0.87 -11.98
N GLU A 75 3.14 -1.82 -12.01
CA GLU A 75 2.82 -3.25 -12.00
C GLU A 75 3.14 -3.90 -10.67
N SER A 76 3.95 -3.26 -9.84
CA SER A 76 4.30 -3.73 -8.51
C SER A 76 4.43 -2.59 -7.51
N ILE A 77 4.12 -2.86 -6.25
CA ILE A 77 4.38 -1.95 -5.12
C ILE A 77 5.86 -1.53 -5.08
N SER A 78 6.78 -2.37 -5.54
CA SER A 78 8.22 -2.06 -5.56
C SER A 78 8.60 -0.93 -6.52
N GLU A 79 7.75 -0.59 -7.48
CA GLU A 79 7.97 0.51 -8.44
C GLU A 79 7.50 1.88 -7.93
N VAL A 80 6.90 1.91 -6.74
CA VAL A 80 6.37 3.14 -6.15
C VAL A 80 7.51 4.06 -5.74
N SER A 81 7.57 5.23 -6.39
CA SER A 81 8.53 6.28 -6.06
C SER A 81 7.96 7.38 -5.18
N GLY A 82 8.83 8.19 -4.57
CA GLY A 82 8.44 9.41 -3.85
C GLY A 82 7.58 10.38 -4.68
N ASP A 83 7.69 10.39 -6.02
CA ASP A 83 6.85 11.22 -6.88
C ASP A 83 5.38 10.76 -6.86
N ILE A 84 5.14 9.44 -6.77
CA ILE A 84 3.81 8.82 -6.67
C ILE A 84 3.19 9.14 -5.30
N ILE A 85 3.98 9.02 -4.22
CA ILE A 85 3.54 9.40 -2.87
C ILE A 85 3.16 10.89 -2.83
N ARG A 86 3.94 11.75 -3.51
CA ARG A 86 3.65 13.18 -3.63
C ARG A 86 2.37 13.44 -4.40
N LYS A 87 2.10 12.72 -5.50
CA LYS A 87 0.84 12.84 -6.26
C LYS A 87 -0.36 12.39 -5.45
N PHE A 88 -0.23 11.30 -4.68
CA PHE A 88 -1.26 10.81 -3.79
C PHE A 88 -1.66 11.88 -2.76
N LEU A 89 -0.72 12.31 -1.92
CA LEU A 89 -1.03 13.19 -0.78
C LEU A 89 -1.14 14.67 -1.14
N GLY A 90 -0.40 15.10 -2.17
CA GLY A 90 -0.36 16.50 -2.60
C GLY A 90 -1.42 16.87 -3.64
N ASN A 91 -2.14 15.89 -4.21
CA ASN A 91 -3.13 16.15 -5.25
C ASN A 91 -4.36 15.23 -5.14
N TRP A 92 -4.19 13.92 -5.31
CA TRP A 92 -5.32 13.00 -5.42
C TRP A 92 -6.19 12.98 -4.15
N TYR A 93 -5.56 12.80 -2.99
CA TYR A 93 -6.25 12.75 -1.69
C TYR A 93 -7.01 14.05 -1.42
N ILE A 94 -6.37 15.20 -1.66
CA ILE A 94 -6.99 16.52 -1.46
C ILE A 94 -8.24 16.70 -2.34
N ARG A 95 -8.22 16.14 -3.56
CA ARG A 95 -9.35 16.25 -4.50
C ARG A 95 -10.42 15.19 -4.28
N LYS A 96 -10.08 14.01 -3.76
CA LYS A 96 -11.00 12.87 -3.61
C LYS A 96 -11.85 12.98 -2.36
N PHE A 97 -11.33 13.56 -1.28
CA PHE A 97 -12.02 13.65 0.00
C PHE A 97 -12.71 15.02 0.18
N LEU A 98 -13.93 15.02 0.72
CA LEU A 98 -14.73 16.24 0.95
C LEU A 98 -14.09 17.21 1.97
N THR A 99 -13.34 16.67 2.94
CA THR A 99 -12.71 17.45 4.02
C THR A 99 -11.28 16.95 4.28
N PRO A 100 -10.36 17.16 3.33
CA PRO A 100 -8.98 16.73 3.50
C PRO A 100 -8.36 17.48 4.67
N ASN A 101 -7.60 16.78 5.51
CA ASN A 101 -7.00 17.37 6.69
C ASN A 101 -5.52 16.97 6.85
N MET A 102 -4.75 17.89 7.42
CA MET A 102 -3.30 17.71 7.58
C MET A 102 -2.92 16.64 8.60
N ALA A 103 -3.80 16.30 9.55
CA ALA A 103 -3.53 15.26 10.54
C ALA A 103 -3.52 13.88 9.86
N GLU A 104 -4.50 13.63 9.00
CA GLU A 104 -4.63 12.39 8.25
C GLU A 104 -3.55 12.25 7.17
N ILE A 105 -3.18 13.32 6.47
CA ILE A 105 -2.02 13.32 5.56
C ILE A 105 -0.75 12.90 6.31
N LYS A 106 -0.53 13.40 7.53
CA LYS A 106 0.62 12.98 8.36
C LYS A 106 0.53 11.51 8.77
N SER A 107 -0.68 11.02 9.07
CA SER A 107 -0.90 9.60 9.38
C SER A 107 -0.58 8.72 8.16
N PHE A 108 -1.04 9.07 6.97
CA PHE A 108 -0.68 8.38 5.72
C PHE A 108 0.82 8.40 5.48
N LEU A 109 1.48 9.56 5.57
CA LEU A 109 2.94 9.64 5.41
C LEU A 109 3.67 8.71 6.36
N ARG A 110 3.23 8.64 7.63
CA ARG A 110 3.86 7.78 8.61
C ARG A 110 3.64 6.29 8.29
N ALA A 111 2.42 5.92 7.90
CA ALA A 111 2.08 4.55 7.51
C ALA A 111 2.89 4.11 6.28
N ILE A 112 2.91 4.92 5.23
CA ILE A 112 3.65 4.68 3.99
C ILE A 112 5.15 4.55 4.26
N LEU A 113 5.73 5.44 5.06
CA LEU A 113 7.14 5.36 5.44
C LEU A 113 7.47 4.05 6.20
N ASP A 114 6.67 3.71 7.21
CA ASP A 114 6.90 2.46 7.95
C ASP A 114 6.70 1.23 7.05
N PHE A 115 5.81 1.30 6.06
CA PHE A 115 5.54 0.25 5.07
C PHE A 115 6.72 0.03 4.12
N PHE A 116 7.28 1.08 3.54
CA PHE A 116 8.45 0.92 2.66
C PHE A 116 9.73 0.53 3.42
N ILE A 117 9.91 0.98 4.67
CA ILE A 117 10.98 0.45 5.55
C ILE A 117 10.78 -1.05 5.82
N PHE A 118 9.54 -1.51 5.93
CA PHE A 118 9.25 -2.93 6.05
C PHE A 118 9.62 -3.71 4.79
N LEU A 119 9.25 -3.21 3.61
CA LEU A 119 9.59 -3.84 2.33
C LEU A 119 11.10 -3.87 2.09
N GLU A 120 11.81 -2.80 2.46
CA GLU A 120 13.27 -2.74 2.39
C GLU A 120 13.91 -3.82 3.25
N LYS A 121 13.44 -4.02 4.50
CA LYS A 121 13.91 -5.10 5.39
C LYS A 121 13.60 -6.51 4.91
N LYS A 122 12.70 -6.63 3.93
CA LYS A 122 12.34 -7.88 3.28
C LYS A 122 13.01 -8.02 1.91
N ASP A 123 13.92 -7.10 1.57
CA ASP A 123 14.68 -7.04 0.33
C ASP A 123 13.80 -6.88 -0.94
N PHE A 124 12.58 -6.35 -0.81
CA PHE A 124 11.68 -6.09 -1.95
C PHE A 124 11.89 -4.72 -2.61
N VAL A 125 12.50 -3.78 -1.89
CA VAL A 125 12.82 -2.43 -2.37
C VAL A 125 14.17 -2.00 -1.80
N THR A 126 14.83 -1.04 -2.45
CA THR A 126 16.06 -0.43 -1.95
C THR A 126 15.82 1.02 -1.52
N GLU A 127 16.68 1.58 -0.65
CA GLU A 127 16.60 2.98 -0.19
C GLU A 127 16.55 4.00 -1.34
N ALA A 128 17.02 3.63 -2.54
CA ALA A 128 16.97 4.48 -3.73
C ALA A 128 15.58 4.57 -4.37
N ASP A 129 14.66 3.68 -4.02
CA ASP A 129 13.38 3.52 -4.71
C ASP A 129 12.27 4.44 -4.15
N VAL A 130 12.41 4.99 -2.93
CA VAL A 130 11.33 5.71 -2.20
C VAL A 130 11.71 7.09 -1.68
#